data_AF-A0A1I8EK22-F1
#
_entry.id   AF-A0A1I8EK22-F1
#
_cell.length_a   1.000
_cell.length_b   1.000
_cell.length_c   1.000
_cell.angle_alpha   90.00
_cell.angle_beta   90.00
_cell.angle_gamma   90.00
#
_symmetry.space_group_name_H-M   'P 1'
#
loop_
_entity.id
_entity.type
_entity.pdbx_description
1 polymer ?
#
loop_
_entity_poly.entity_id
_entity_poly.type
_entity_poly.pdbx_seq_one_letter_code
_entity_poly.pdbx_strand_id
1 'polypeptide(L)'
;MRPLSDEETEIVFRKLAHYIGDNVRSLVERGDAAYCFRLHKVCKIWVKPSAEQQFLYGNNVLKSGMNRMTEGAASHQGVVVYNMNDLPLGFGVTAKGTAECRRADLTSIVVLHQADLGEYIRNEAMLT
;
A
#
# COMPACT_ATOMS: atom_id res chain seq x y z
N MET A 1 24.61 -3.24 14.04
CA MET A 1 24.32 -3.59 12.63
C MET A 1 24.80 -5.02 12.39
N ARG A 2 23.89 -6.00 12.45
CA ARG A 2 24.20 -7.42 12.14
C ARG A 2 23.41 -7.87 10.92
N PRO A 3 23.85 -8.88 10.17
CA PRO A 3 23.01 -9.50 9.14
C PRO A 3 21.77 -10.16 9.77
N LEU A 4 20.71 -10.23 8.98
CA LEU A 4 19.50 -10.98 9.29
C LEU A 4 19.79 -12.48 9.28
N SER A 5 19.11 -13.25 10.14
CA SER A 5 19.11 -14.72 10.03
C SER A 5 18.26 -15.17 8.84
N ASP A 6 18.36 -16.45 8.46
CA ASP A 6 17.56 -17.01 7.37
C ASP A 6 16.05 -16.91 7.66
N GLU A 7 15.65 -17.16 8.92
CA GLU A 7 14.26 -17.05 9.37
C GLU A 7 13.75 -15.60 9.33
N GLU A 8 14.55 -14.64 9.81
CA GLU A 8 14.22 -13.21 9.76
C GLU A 8 14.08 -12.73 8.30
N THR A 9 14.97 -13.22 7.44
CA THR A 9 15.00 -12.91 6.01
C THR A 9 13.75 -13.43 5.31
N GLU A 10 13.32 -14.65 5.60
CA GLU A 10 12.08 -15.22 5.07
C GLU A 10 10.86 -14.39 5.49
N ILE A 11 10.78 -14.00 6.76
CA ILE A 11 9.67 -13.20 7.28
C ILE A 11 9.57 -11.85 6.54
N VAL A 12 10.71 -11.17 6.34
CA VAL A 12 10.76 -9.89 5.63
C VAL A 12 10.31 -10.06 4.17
N PHE A 13 10.89 -11.02 3.45
CA PHE A 13 10.56 -11.21 2.03
C PHE A 13 9.13 -11.68 1.81
N ARG A 14 8.59 -12.52 2.69
CA ARG A 14 7.18 -12.92 2.65
C ARG A 14 6.25 -11.72 2.79
N LYS A 15 6.56 -10.77 3.69
CA LYS A 15 5.77 -9.55 3.86
C LYS A 15 5.90 -8.61 2.67
N LEU A 16 7.09 -8.46 2.11
CA LEU A 16 7.31 -7.63 0.92
C LEU A 16 6.59 -8.20 -0.30
N ALA A 17 6.70 -9.51 -0.53
CA ALA A 17 6.03 -10.21 -1.63
C ALA A 17 4.51 -10.00 -1.64
N HIS A 18 3.89 -9.79 -0.48
CA HIS A 18 2.46 -9.47 -0.40
C HIS A 18 2.09 -8.17 -1.12
N TYR A 19 3.00 -7.19 -1.19
CA TYR A 19 2.78 -5.90 -1.83
C TYR A 19 3.37 -5.85 -3.24
N ILE A 20 4.55 -6.44 -3.48
CA ILE A 20 5.26 -6.29 -4.76
C ILE A 20 5.33 -7.58 -5.60
N GLY A 21 4.83 -8.70 -5.10
CA GLY A 21 4.86 -10.00 -5.77
C GLY A 21 6.28 -10.47 -6.07
N ASP A 22 6.48 -11.06 -7.25
CA ASP A 22 7.78 -11.60 -7.70
C ASP A 22 8.87 -10.52 -7.89
N ASN A 23 8.50 -9.24 -7.85
CA ASN A 23 9.44 -8.12 -8.03
C ASN A 23 10.34 -7.88 -6.80
N VAL A 24 10.19 -8.66 -5.72
CA VAL A 24 11.14 -8.65 -4.58
C VAL A 24 12.57 -8.87 -5.05
N ARG A 25 12.77 -9.74 -6.05
CA ARG A 25 14.11 -10.02 -6.60
C ARG A 25 14.79 -8.78 -7.14
N SER A 26 14.03 -7.90 -7.80
CA SER A 26 14.54 -6.63 -8.35
C SER A 26 14.91 -5.60 -7.28
N LEU A 27 14.56 -5.82 -6.00
CA LEU A 27 15.04 -4.99 -4.89
C LEU A 27 16.43 -5.40 -4.41
N VAL A 28 16.74 -6.70 -4.51
CA VAL A 28 17.99 -7.29 -3.99
C VAL A 28 19.06 -7.34 -5.07
N GLU A 29 18.69 -7.74 -6.28
CA GLU A 29 19.59 -7.95 -7.40
C GLU A 29 19.52 -6.74 -8.36
N ARG A 30 20.25 -5.67 -8.05
CA ARG A 30 20.40 -4.48 -8.92
C ARG A 30 21.86 -4.24 -9.26
N GLY A 31 22.14 -4.00 -10.54
CA GLY A 31 23.47 -3.62 -11.02
C GLY A 31 23.78 -2.12 -10.94
N ASP A 32 22.77 -1.27 -10.67
CA ASP A 32 22.87 0.19 -10.77
C ASP A 32 22.90 0.93 -9.41
N ALA A 33 22.34 0.35 -8.34
CA ALA A 33 22.35 0.94 -7.00
C ALA A 33 22.07 -0.10 -5.91
N ALA A 34 22.59 0.15 -4.70
CA ALA A 34 22.57 -0.82 -3.60
C ALA A 34 21.16 -1.17 -3.09
N TYR A 35 20.25 -0.20 -2.95
CA TYR A 35 18.90 -0.43 -2.40
C TYR A 35 17.93 0.66 -2.85
N CYS A 36 16.94 0.33 -3.69
CA CYS A 36 15.87 1.28 -4.00
C CYS A 36 14.56 0.52 -4.24
N PHE A 37 13.59 0.77 -3.33
CA PHE A 37 12.21 0.31 -3.46
C PHE A 37 11.57 0.91 -4.69
N ARG A 38 11.62 0.19 -5.81
CA ARG A 38 10.94 0.58 -7.04
C ARG A 38 9.62 -0.17 -7.13
N LEU A 39 8.52 0.57 -7.08
CA LEU A 39 7.18 -0.01 -7.12
C LEU A 39 6.86 -0.54 -8.54
N HIS A 40 6.89 -1.86 -8.73
CA HIS A 40 6.57 -2.50 -10.01
C HIS A 40 5.32 -3.39 -9.89
N LYS A 41 4.36 -3.20 -10.82
CA LYS A 41 3.14 -4.02 -11.02
C LYS A 41 2.33 -4.35 -9.76
N VAL A 42 2.16 -3.38 -8.87
CA VAL A 42 1.33 -3.52 -7.66
C VAL A 42 -0.13 -3.17 -7.95
N CYS A 43 -1.05 -3.80 -7.24
CA CYS A 43 -2.45 -3.38 -7.22
C CYS A 43 -2.53 -1.97 -6.59
N LYS A 44 -3.00 -0.99 -7.36
CA LYS A 44 -3.05 0.41 -6.97
C LYS A 44 -4.48 0.83 -6.73
N ILE A 45 -4.67 1.74 -5.79
CA ILE A 45 -5.93 2.45 -5.61
C ILE A 45 -5.65 3.94 -5.59
N TRP A 46 -6.45 4.69 -6.32
CA TRP A 46 -6.44 6.15 -6.33
C TRP A 46 -7.63 6.64 -5.51
N VAL A 47 -7.36 7.53 -4.56
CA VAL A 47 -8.37 8.15 -3.72
C VAL A 47 -8.68 9.57 -4.19
N LYS A 48 -9.90 10.01 -3.93
CA LYS A 48 -10.33 11.40 -4.15
C LYS A 48 -9.72 12.31 -3.08
N PRO A 49 -9.61 13.64 -3.32
CA PRO A 49 -9.08 14.58 -2.34
C PRO A 49 -9.81 14.53 -0.99
N SER A 50 -11.12 14.24 -0.99
CA SER A 50 -11.92 14.09 0.23
C SER A 50 -11.45 12.94 1.14
N ALA A 51 -10.83 11.91 0.57
CA ALA A 51 -10.34 10.74 1.30
C ALA A 51 -8.82 10.73 1.48
N GLU A 52 -8.08 11.58 0.76
CA GLU A 52 -6.63 11.73 0.91
C GLU A 52 -6.25 12.15 2.33
N GLN A 53 -6.84 13.23 2.83
CA GLN A 53 -6.61 13.69 4.19
C GLN A 53 -7.06 12.66 5.23
N GLN A 54 -8.19 11.98 5.01
CA GLN A 54 -8.68 10.95 5.92
C GLN A 54 -7.69 9.78 6.02
N PHE A 55 -7.15 9.33 4.88
CA PHE A 55 -6.16 8.26 4.84
C PHE A 55 -4.86 8.64 5.53
N LEU A 56 -4.36 9.87 5.32
CA LEU A 56 -3.17 10.41 6.02
C LEU A 56 -3.39 10.64 7.52
N TYR A 57 -4.63 10.54 8.00
CA TYR A 57 -4.94 10.51 9.42
C TYR A 57 -5.16 9.08 9.97
N GLY A 58 -4.83 8.04 9.21
CA GLY A 58 -4.95 6.66 9.64
C GLY A 58 -6.35 6.06 9.47
N ASN A 59 -7.23 6.68 8.68
CA ASN A 59 -8.55 6.12 8.41
C ASN A 59 -8.54 5.15 7.22
N ASN A 60 -9.48 4.20 7.27
CA ASN A 60 -9.76 3.31 6.15
C ASN A 60 -10.34 4.06 4.95
N VAL A 61 -10.13 3.54 3.74
CA VAL A 61 -10.72 4.11 2.53
C VAL A 61 -12.13 3.57 2.34
N LEU A 62 -13.09 4.47 2.29
CA LEU A 62 -14.47 4.17 1.94
C LEU A 62 -14.67 4.19 0.43
N LYS A 63 -15.70 3.48 -0.04
CA LYS A 63 -16.07 3.44 -1.46
C LYS A 63 -16.36 4.83 -2.02
N SER A 64 -16.95 5.73 -1.23
CA SER A 64 -17.20 7.14 -1.58
C SER A 64 -15.91 7.90 -1.92
N GLY A 65 -14.84 7.60 -1.19
CA GLY A 65 -13.50 8.17 -1.32
C GLY A 65 -12.63 7.54 -2.40
N MET A 66 -13.03 6.39 -2.95
CA MET A 66 -12.30 5.74 -4.04
C MET A 66 -12.57 6.43 -5.39
N ASN A 67 -11.51 6.68 -6.16
CA ASN A 67 -11.60 7.13 -7.54
C ASN A 67 -11.44 5.96 -8.51
N ARG A 68 -10.29 5.29 -8.47
CA ARG A 68 -9.93 4.18 -9.37
C ARG A 68 -9.22 3.08 -8.60
N MET A 69 -9.35 1.83 -9.05
CA MET A 69 -8.56 0.71 -8.57
C MET A 69 -8.04 -0.10 -9.76
N THR A 70 -6.87 -0.72 -9.63
CA THR A 70 -6.33 -1.66 -10.62
C THR A 70 -7.34 -2.79 -10.88
N GLU A 71 -7.56 -3.14 -12.15
CA GLU A 71 -8.47 -4.25 -12.48
C GLU A 71 -7.89 -5.60 -12.04
N GLY A 72 -8.79 -6.51 -11.64
CA GLY A 72 -8.39 -7.84 -11.18
C GLY A 72 -7.89 -7.88 -9.74
N ALA A 73 -7.99 -6.78 -8.98
CA ALA A 73 -7.71 -6.78 -7.55
C ALA A 73 -8.62 -7.79 -6.82
N ALA A 74 -8.02 -8.76 -6.14
CA ALA A 74 -8.71 -9.68 -5.25
C ALA A 74 -9.04 -9.01 -3.90
N SER A 75 -9.87 -9.62 -3.06
CA SER A 75 -9.96 -9.24 -1.66
C SER A 75 -8.70 -9.69 -0.90
N HIS A 76 -8.40 -9.01 0.21
CA HIS A 76 -7.22 -9.28 1.05
C HIS A 76 -5.86 -9.20 0.33
N GLN A 77 -5.79 -8.45 -0.77
CA GLN A 77 -4.57 -8.18 -1.50
C GLN A 77 -3.91 -6.87 -0.99
N GLY A 78 -2.58 -6.88 -0.87
CA GLY A 78 -1.80 -5.68 -0.57
C GLY A 78 -1.92 -4.66 -1.70
N VAL A 79 -2.20 -3.41 -1.35
CA VAL A 79 -2.33 -2.30 -2.29
C VAL A 79 -1.52 -1.09 -1.87
N VAL A 80 -1.12 -0.32 -2.87
CA VAL A 80 -0.55 1.01 -2.65
C VAL A 80 -1.64 2.05 -2.90
N VAL A 81 -1.81 2.94 -1.94
CA VAL A 81 -2.78 4.03 -1.99
C VAL A 81 -2.11 5.26 -2.60
N TYR A 82 -2.77 5.85 -3.59
CA TYR A 82 -2.33 7.02 -4.34
C TYR A 82 -3.35 8.14 -4.24
N ASN A 83 -2.89 9.38 -4.27
CA ASN A 83 -3.78 10.51 -4.57
C ASN A 83 -4.01 10.65 -6.09
N MET A 84 -4.78 11.66 -6.48
CA MET A 84 -5.11 11.90 -7.89
C MET A 84 -3.92 12.35 -8.76
N ASN A 85 -2.80 12.76 -8.17
CA ASN A 85 -1.61 13.24 -8.86
C ASN A 85 -0.52 12.16 -8.95
N ASP A 86 -0.88 10.87 -8.80
CA ASP A 86 0.04 9.74 -8.77
C ASP A 86 1.12 9.81 -7.68
N LEU A 87 0.85 10.56 -6.59
CA LEU A 87 1.69 10.55 -5.39
C LEU A 87 1.30 9.36 -4.51
N PRO A 88 2.24 8.46 -4.14
CA PRO A 88 1.97 7.38 -3.21
C PRO A 88 1.77 7.97 -1.80
N LEU A 89 0.65 7.62 -1.17
CA LEU A 89 0.27 8.06 0.17
C LEU A 89 0.59 7.04 1.26
N GLY A 90 0.64 5.75 0.90
CA GLY A 90 0.89 4.68 1.85
C GLY A 90 0.44 3.31 1.36
N PHE A 91 0.31 2.38 2.31
CA PHE A 91 -0.05 0.99 2.10
C PHE A 91 -1.40 0.66 2.72
N GLY A 92 -2.12 -0.25 2.06
CA GLY A 92 -3.35 -0.81 2.58
C GLY A 92 -3.57 -2.23 2.11
N VAL A 93 -4.67 -2.82 2.57
CA VAL A 93 -5.14 -4.14 2.12
C VAL A 93 -6.57 -3.99 1.63
N THR A 94 -6.89 -4.52 0.45
CA THR A 94 -8.27 -4.49 -0.06
C THR A 94 -9.22 -5.22 0.89
N ALA A 95 -10.26 -4.54 1.36
CA ALA A 95 -11.39 -5.18 2.03
C ALA A 95 -12.33 -5.85 1.02
N LYS A 96 -12.41 -5.29 -0.20
CA LYS A 96 -13.26 -5.76 -1.29
C LYS A 96 -12.48 -5.77 -2.60
N GLY A 97 -12.64 -6.83 -3.38
CA GLY A 97 -12.03 -6.92 -4.71
C GLY A 97 -12.71 -6.00 -5.73
N THR A 98 -12.15 -5.88 -6.94
CA THR A 98 -12.65 -4.96 -7.98
C THR A 98 -14.12 -5.17 -8.32
N ALA A 99 -14.55 -6.43 -8.48
CA ALA A 99 -15.93 -6.77 -8.82
C ALA A 99 -16.93 -6.47 -7.67
N GLU A 100 -16.48 -6.61 -6.42
CA GLU A 100 -17.30 -6.27 -5.25
C GLU A 100 -17.39 -4.77 -5.03
N CYS A 101 -16.29 -4.05 -5.21
CA CYS A 101 -16.24 -2.60 -5.14
C CYS A 101 -17.20 -1.92 -6.13
N ARG A 102 -17.56 -2.56 -7.25
CA ARG A 102 -18.55 -2.04 -8.21
C ARG A 102 -19.99 -2.08 -7.67
N ARG A 103 -20.29 -3.00 -6.74
CA ARG A 103 -21.64 -3.23 -6.19
C ARG A 103 -21.77 -2.79 -4.73
N ALA A 104 -20.69 -2.31 -4.12
CA ALA A 104 -20.65 -1.91 -2.73
C ALA A 104 -21.32 -0.54 -2.48
N ASP A 105 -21.89 -0.38 -1.29
CA ASP A 105 -22.42 0.90 -0.81
C ASP A 105 -21.31 1.95 -0.67
N LEU A 106 -21.63 3.24 -0.82
CA LEU A 106 -20.68 4.35 -0.71
C LEU A 106 -19.98 4.42 0.66
N THR A 107 -20.62 3.96 1.72
CA THR A 107 -20.09 3.90 3.09
C THR A 107 -19.28 2.62 3.35
N SER A 108 -19.30 1.65 2.44
CA SER A 108 -18.53 0.41 2.59
C SER A 108 -17.03 0.68 2.56
N ILE A 109 -16.29 0.06 3.46
CA ILE A 109 -14.83 0.05 3.44
C ILE A 109 -14.36 -0.76 2.22
N VAL A 110 -13.46 -0.18 1.43
CA VAL A 110 -12.84 -0.82 0.26
C VAL A 110 -11.37 -1.15 0.49
N VAL A 111 -10.67 -0.35 1.30
CA VAL A 111 -9.28 -0.61 1.69
C VAL A 111 -9.10 -0.36 3.18
N LEU A 112 -8.52 -1.36 3.84
CA LEU A 112 -8.05 -1.27 5.22
C LEU A 112 -6.70 -0.56 5.21
N HIS A 113 -6.58 0.48 6.03
CA HIS A 113 -5.33 1.20 6.24
C HIS A 113 -4.29 0.28 6.89
N GLN A 114 -3.02 0.43 6.51
CA GLN A 114 -1.89 -0.28 7.12
C GLN A 114 -0.75 0.66 7.51
N ALA A 115 -0.42 1.62 6.65
CA ALA A 115 0.58 2.64 6.92
C ALA A 115 0.34 3.83 5.99
N ASP A 116 0.62 5.04 6.47
CA ASP A 116 0.50 6.27 5.69
C ASP A 116 1.66 7.23 5.95
N LEU A 117 1.93 8.11 4.99
CA LEU A 117 2.98 9.13 5.10
C LEU A 117 2.69 10.18 6.19
N GLY A 118 1.43 10.35 6.59
CA GLY A 118 1.05 11.26 7.66
C GLY A 118 1.56 10.84 9.03
N GLU A 119 1.97 9.57 9.23
CA GLU A 119 2.65 9.15 10.46
C GLU A 119 3.95 9.95 10.69
N TYR A 120 4.72 10.22 9.63
CA TYR A 120 5.94 11.03 9.72
C TYR A 120 5.68 12.46 10.15
N ILE A 121 4.52 13.02 9.79
CA ILE A 121 4.13 14.39 10.10
C ILE A 121 3.53 14.49 11.51
N ARG A 122 2.83 13.44 11.96
CA ARG A 122 2.11 13.43 13.25
C ARG A 122 2.98 12.97 14.42
N ASN A 123 3.91 12.05 14.19
CA ASN A 123 4.68 11.35 15.21
C ASN A 123 6.18 11.56 15.07
N GLU A 124 6.62 12.77 14.67
CA GLU A 124 8.05 13.12 14.54
C GLU A 124 8.86 12.74 15.79
N ALA A 125 8.28 12.93 16.99
CA ALA A 125 8.92 12.64 18.27
C ALA A 125 9.16 11.14 18.58
N MET A 126 8.53 10.21 17.86
CA MET A 126 8.73 8.76 18.05
C MET A 126 9.61 8.12 16.98
N LEU A 127 10.16 8.93 16.07
CA LEU A 127 10.98 8.49 14.93
C LEU A 127 12.49 8.77 15.11
N THR A 128 12.89 9.37 16.24
CA THR A 128 14.27 9.60 16.68
C THR A 128 14.62 8.74 17.88
#